data_AF-A0AAN8KMN7-F1
#
_entry.id   AF-A0AAN8KMN7-F1
#
_cell.length_a   1.000
_cell.length_b   1.000
_cell.length_c   1.000
_cell.angle_alpha   90.00
_cell.angle_beta   90.00
_cell.angle_gamma   90.00
#
_symmetry.space_group_name_H-M   'P 1'
#
loop_
_entity.id
_entity.type
_entity.pdbx_description
1 polymer ?
#
loop_
_entity_poly.entity_id
_entity_poly.type
_entity_poly.pdbx_seq_one_letter_code
_entity_poly.pdbx_strand_id
1 'polypeptide(L)'
;MGSTSSDASAEIRLNGAGFDKELLERPKVCSCDCRKSVKTLTVICVASCILCVVCLITVVTLIWLNFHGYRPPCDYKIASNKGGQNHQLAFRDTFDSSEFSVTNRAYDRVVRAAKEAKKKTKPKKSRRHRKCKCKRGKKGPKGDSADPLQAAHYSSNFENFETNKFSTYKPDAETNYKFLHPAKWIKNETSPLAYDPQSGKFEVKYSGIYLVYSTTNFYDAKTKLCHTIKINYVSRLTCMDGVDAVEHDDYRMNVRHKTCSVTGVLRLLKGDIIEIQNMLPKLTIDISKDRTFFGVVLLNKHND
;
A
#
# COMPACT_ATOMS: atom_id res chain seq x y z
N MET A 1 -14.23 47.34 27.69
CA MET A 1 -13.12 48.31 27.50
C MET A 1 -11.87 47.47 27.34
N GLY A 2 -11.24 47.27 26.19
CA GLY A 2 -11.21 47.98 24.92
C GLY A 2 -9.73 47.93 24.49
N SER A 3 -9.39 47.10 23.51
CA SER A 3 -8.12 47.20 22.79
C SER A 3 -8.20 46.43 21.47
N THR A 4 -8.26 47.21 20.40
CA THR A 4 -8.20 46.83 18.99
C THR A 4 -6.74 46.83 18.52
N SER A 5 -6.33 45.83 17.74
CA SER A 5 -5.08 45.82 16.97
C SER A 5 -5.41 45.23 15.59
N SER A 6 -5.69 46.06 14.60
CA SER A 6 -4.74 46.64 13.62
C SER A 6 -4.42 45.66 12.47
N ASP A 7 -5.29 45.70 11.46
CA ASP A 7 -5.13 45.07 10.15
C ASP A 7 -4.03 45.77 9.34
N ALA A 8 -3.10 44.97 8.81
CA ALA A 8 -2.10 45.41 7.85
C ALA A 8 -2.58 45.04 6.43
N SER A 9 -3.07 46.03 5.69
CA SER A 9 -3.39 45.92 4.28
C SER A 9 -2.13 46.18 3.44
N ALA A 10 -1.70 45.19 2.67
CA ALA A 10 -0.59 45.31 1.72
C ALA A 10 -1.12 45.83 0.37
N GLU A 11 -0.64 47.00 -0.02
CA GLU A 11 -0.96 47.69 -1.27
C GLU A 11 -0.04 47.16 -2.39
N ILE A 12 -0.61 46.41 -3.35
CA ILE A 12 0.11 45.92 -4.53
C ILE A 12 0.07 47.01 -5.61
N ARG A 13 1.20 47.67 -5.85
CA ARG A 13 1.43 48.56 -7.00
C ARG A 13 1.64 47.73 -8.27
N LEU A 14 0.69 47.79 -9.20
CA LEU A 14 0.87 47.32 -10.57
C LEU A 14 1.46 48.45 -11.42
N ASN A 15 2.68 48.23 -11.92
CA ASN A 15 3.33 49.11 -12.87
C ASN A 15 2.61 49.08 -14.22
N GLY A 16 2.26 50.26 -14.70
CA GLY A 16 1.62 50.47 -16.00
C GLY A 16 2.56 50.15 -17.15
N ALA A 17 2.12 49.23 -18.02
CA ALA A 17 2.66 49.09 -19.37
C ALA A 17 1.91 50.07 -20.28
N GLY A 18 2.69 50.88 -21.01
CA GLY A 18 2.20 51.89 -21.95
C GLY A 18 1.29 51.27 -23.00
N PHE A 19 0.09 51.85 -23.12
CA PHE A 19 -0.80 51.61 -24.24
C PHE A 19 -0.67 52.78 -25.21
N ASP A 20 -0.17 52.46 -26.40
CA ASP A 20 0.01 53.39 -27.50
C ASP A 20 -1.32 54.04 -27.90
N LYS A 21 -1.31 55.37 -27.88
CA LYS A 21 -2.36 56.23 -28.42
C LYS A 21 -2.10 56.43 -29.91
N GLU A 22 -2.47 55.48 -30.74
CA GLU A 22 -2.51 55.72 -32.18
C GLU A 22 -3.60 54.88 -32.83
N LEU A 23 -4.65 55.56 -33.30
CA LEU A 23 -5.72 55.13 -34.23
C LEU A 23 -7.09 55.70 -33.82
N LEU A 24 -7.21 57.02 -33.94
CA LEU A 24 -8.48 57.74 -33.95
C LEU A 24 -8.95 57.87 -35.41
N GLU A 25 -9.29 56.73 -36.03
CA GLU A 25 -9.97 56.72 -37.33
C GLU A 25 -11.48 56.87 -37.16
N ARG A 26 -12.05 57.75 -37.98
CA ARG A 26 -13.46 58.15 -37.96
C ARG A 26 -14.38 56.94 -38.18
N PRO A 27 -15.49 56.81 -37.42
CA PRO A 27 -16.42 55.72 -37.63
C PRO A 27 -17.13 55.89 -38.98
N LYS A 28 -16.84 54.97 -39.90
CA LYS A 28 -17.69 54.76 -41.08
C LYS A 28 -19.06 54.32 -40.58
N VAL A 29 -20.10 55.04 -41.02
CA VAL A 29 -21.50 54.70 -40.75
C VAL A 29 -21.79 53.35 -41.39
N CYS A 30 -21.69 52.28 -40.61
CA CYS A 30 -22.03 50.95 -41.05
C CYS A 30 -23.55 50.83 -41.12
N SER A 31 -24.05 50.59 -42.33
CA SER A 31 -25.42 50.10 -42.57
C SER A 31 -25.50 48.65 -42.06
N CYS A 32 -25.56 48.49 -40.74
CA CYS A 32 -25.73 47.20 -40.10
C CYS A 32 -27.23 46.89 -40.04
N ASP A 33 -27.64 45.88 -40.78
CA ASP A 33 -28.97 45.30 -40.74
C ASP A 33 -29.14 44.55 -39.40
N CYS A 34 -29.40 45.28 -38.31
CA CYS A 34 -29.42 44.81 -36.92
C CYS A 34 -30.32 43.58 -36.71
N ARG A 35 -31.33 43.39 -37.57
CA ARG A 35 -32.27 42.28 -37.48
C ARG A 35 -31.66 40.92 -37.80
N LYS A 36 -30.64 40.87 -38.68
CA LYS A 36 -29.91 39.62 -38.96
C LYS A 36 -28.95 39.27 -37.83
N SER A 37 -28.27 40.28 -37.27
CA SER A 37 -27.29 40.09 -36.19
C SER A 37 -27.90 39.46 -34.93
N VAL A 38 -29.10 39.90 -34.53
CA VAL A 38 -29.79 39.36 -33.34
C VAL A 38 -30.14 37.87 -33.51
N LYS A 39 -30.56 37.44 -34.71
CA LYS A 39 -30.88 36.02 -34.97
C LYS A 39 -29.63 35.14 -34.94
N THR A 40 -28.50 35.63 -35.45
CA THR A 40 -27.25 34.87 -35.39
C THR A 40 -26.74 34.77 -33.96
N LEU A 41 -26.86 35.85 -33.17
CA LEU A 41 -26.44 35.88 -31.78
C LEU A 41 -27.26 34.92 -30.90
N THR A 42 -28.58 34.83 -31.12
CA THR A 42 -29.44 33.90 -30.36
C THR A 42 -29.12 32.45 -30.70
N VAL A 43 -28.85 32.12 -31.96
CA VAL A 43 -28.45 30.75 -32.35
C VAL A 43 -27.11 30.37 -31.71
N ILE A 44 -26.12 31.27 -31.72
CA ILE A 44 -24.81 31.04 -31.08
C ILE A 44 -24.98 30.85 -29.55
N CYS A 45 -25.82 31.67 -28.92
CA CYS A 45 -26.07 31.58 -27.48
C CYS A 45 -26.73 30.24 -27.10
N VAL A 46 -27.73 29.79 -27.84
CA VAL A 46 -28.40 28.50 -27.62
C VAL A 46 -27.43 27.33 -27.87
N ALA A 47 -26.64 27.38 -28.94
CA ALA A 47 -25.64 26.35 -29.23
C ALA A 47 -24.59 26.23 -28.12
N SER A 48 -24.13 27.37 -27.59
CA SER A 48 -23.20 27.42 -26.45
C SER A 48 -23.82 26.80 -25.19
N CYS A 49 -25.08 27.13 -24.87
CA CYS A 49 -25.79 26.52 -23.74
C CYS A 49 -25.93 24.99 -23.87
N ILE A 50 -26.26 24.49 -25.06
CA ILE A 50 -26.37 23.04 -25.30
C ILE A 50 -25.01 22.36 -25.09
N LEU A 51 -23.93 22.94 -25.61
CA LEU A 51 -22.58 22.40 -25.45
C LEU A 51 -22.17 22.34 -23.97
N CYS A 52 -22.47 23.38 -23.18
CA CYS A 52 -22.23 23.39 -21.74
C CYS A 52 -22.99 22.28 -21.00
N VAL A 53 -24.26 22.04 -21.34
CA VAL A 53 -25.05 20.97 -20.73
C VAL A 53 -24.49 19.59 -21.08
N VAL A 54 -24.08 19.36 -22.34
CA VAL A 54 -23.44 18.09 -22.75
C VAL A 54 -22.10 17.88 -22.03
N CYS A 55 -21.29 18.92 -21.87
CA CYS A 55 -20.04 18.86 -21.08
C CYS A 55 -20.32 18.52 -19.60
N LEU A 56 -21.35 19.10 -18.98
CA LEU A 56 -21.71 18.77 -17.60
C LEU A 56 -22.19 17.33 -17.47
N ILE A 57 -23.04 16.85 -18.38
CA ILE A 57 -23.52 15.46 -18.38
C ILE A 57 -22.33 14.50 -18.54
N THR A 58 -21.41 14.75 -19.48
CA THR A 58 -20.23 13.89 -19.67
C THR A 58 -19.33 13.84 -18.44
N VAL A 59 -19.07 14.98 -17.78
CA VAL A 59 -18.29 15.02 -16.52
C VAL A 59 -18.99 14.25 -15.41
N VAL A 60 -20.30 14.44 -15.22
CA VAL A 60 -21.08 13.69 -14.21
C VAL A 60 -21.06 12.19 -14.52
N THR A 61 -21.16 11.81 -15.79
CA THR A 61 -21.11 10.40 -16.21
C THR A 61 -19.72 9.81 -15.95
N LEU A 62 -18.64 10.56 -16.20
CA LEU A 62 -17.27 10.12 -15.90
C LEU A 62 -17.01 10.00 -14.40
N ILE A 63 -17.54 10.92 -13.58
CA ILE A 63 -17.46 10.83 -12.12
C ILE A 63 -18.24 9.60 -11.66
N TRP A 64 -19.45 9.39 -12.16
CA TRP A 64 -20.27 8.23 -11.82
C TRP A 64 -19.59 6.91 -12.23
N LEU A 65 -18.99 6.85 -13.42
CA LEU A 65 -18.21 5.71 -13.88
C LEU A 65 -16.93 5.49 -13.06
N ASN A 66 -16.26 6.54 -12.57
CA ASN A 66 -15.11 6.37 -11.67
C ASN A 66 -15.53 5.91 -10.27
N PHE A 67 -16.67 6.37 -9.76
CA PHE A 67 -17.19 5.96 -8.45
C PHE A 67 -17.78 4.55 -8.46
N HIS A 68 -18.42 4.13 -9.56
CA HIS A 68 -19.07 2.82 -9.66
C HIS A 68 -18.30 1.78 -10.48
N GLY A 69 -17.36 2.21 -11.32
CA GLY A 69 -16.74 1.38 -12.36
C GLY A 69 -15.23 1.37 -12.29
N TYR A 70 -14.66 0.83 -11.23
CA TYR A 70 -13.51 -0.10 -11.33
C TYR A 70 -13.25 -0.81 -9.98
N ARG A 71 -14.26 -1.49 -9.44
CA ARG A 71 -13.95 -2.70 -8.67
C ARG A 71 -13.83 -3.81 -9.71
N PRO A 72 -12.62 -4.29 -10.07
CA PRO A 72 -12.55 -5.52 -10.85
C PRO A 72 -13.36 -6.58 -10.09
N PRO A 73 -14.40 -7.17 -10.69
CA PRO A 73 -15.20 -8.16 -10.00
C PRO A 73 -14.31 -9.35 -9.72
N CYS A 74 -13.95 -9.55 -8.45
CA CYS A 74 -13.41 -10.82 -7.98
C CYS A 74 -14.50 -11.92 -7.97
N ASP A 75 -15.75 -11.59 -8.29
CA ASP A 75 -16.85 -12.53 -8.52
C ASP A 75 -16.73 -13.18 -9.90
N TYR A 76 -15.87 -14.18 -10.01
CA TYR A 76 -16.06 -15.22 -11.01
C TYR A 76 -16.94 -16.29 -10.37
N LYS A 77 -18.15 -16.46 -10.90
CA LYS A 77 -19.00 -17.60 -10.57
C LYS A 77 -18.23 -18.86 -10.96
N ILE A 78 -17.73 -19.59 -9.97
CA ILE A 78 -17.27 -20.97 -10.18
C ILE A 78 -18.50 -21.73 -10.63
N ALA A 79 -18.50 -22.19 -11.89
CA ALA A 79 -19.51 -23.11 -12.37
C ALA A 79 -19.41 -24.38 -11.52
N SER A 80 -20.30 -24.47 -10.52
CA SER A 80 -20.49 -25.67 -9.73
C SER A 80 -21.03 -26.74 -10.68
N ASN A 81 -20.14 -27.64 -11.09
CA ASN A 81 -20.51 -28.84 -11.81
C ASN A 81 -21.29 -29.72 -10.81
N LYS A 82 -22.62 -29.63 -10.85
CA LYS A 82 -23.51 -30.49 -10.07
C LYS A 82 -23.51 -31.88 -10.70
N GLY A 83 -22.71 -32.78 -10.16
CA GLY A 83 -22.82 -34.20 -10.42
C GLY A 83 -21.90 -34.99 -9.51
N GLY A 84 -22.46 -35.74 -8.56
CA GLY A 84 -21.69 -36.74 -7.83
C GLY A 84 -22.06 -36.92 -6.35
N GLN A 85 -23.17 -37.62 -6.13
CA GLN A 85 -23.48 -38.58 -5.07
C GLN A 85 -22.81 -38.49 -3.67
N ASN A 86 -23.69 -38.48 -2.67
CA ASN A 86 -23.42 -38.69 -1.25
C ASN A 86 -22.69 -40.02 -0.98
N HIS A 87 -21.43 -39.97 -0.54
CA HIS A 87 -20.85 -41.03 0.28
C HIS A 87 -20.44 -40.45 1.64
N GLN A 88 -21.26 -40.73 2.66
CA GLN A 88 -20.85 -40.63 4.05
C GLN A 88 -19.84 -41.75 4.32
N LEU A 89 -18.55 -41.42 4.31
CA LEU A 89 -17.50 -42.26 4.87
C LEU A 89 -16.99 -41.58 6.14
N ALA A 90 -17.38 -42.15 7.28
CA ALA A 90 -16.79 -41.84 8.57
C ALA A 90 -15.34 -42.39 8.56
N PHE A 91 -14.39 -41.56 8.15
CA PHE A 91 -12.97 -41.91 8.21
C PHE A 91 -12.38 -41.45 9.53
N ARG A 92 -11.91 -42.43 10.29
CA ARG A 92 -11.28 -42.31 11.60
C ARG A 92 -9.85 -41.83 11.37
N ASP A 93 -9.52 -40.62 11.84
CA ASP A 93 -8.19 -40.03 11.76
C ASP A 93 -7.15 -40.93 12.43
N THR A 94 -6.39 -41.66 11.61
CA THR A 94 -5.09 -42.24 11.99
C THR A 94 -4.06 -41.56 11.11
N PHE A 95 -3.66 -40.36 11.53
CA PHE A 95 -2.54 -39.64 10.93
C PHE A 95 -1.26 -40.46 11.19
N ASP A 96 -0.76 -41.12 10.15
CA ASP A 96 0.53 -41.80 10.20
C ASP A 96 1.65 -40.76 10.25
N SER A 97 2.30 -40.66 11.41
CA SER A 97 3.38 -39.73 11.69
C SER A 97 4.71 -40.06 10.99
N SER A 98 4.75 -41.14 10.20
CA SER A 98 5.96 -41.63 9.55
C SER A 98 6.43 -40.77 8.35
N GLU A 99 5.52 -40.12 7.59
CA GLU A 99 5.89 -39.31 6.42
C GLU A 99 6.50 -37.93 6.77
N PHE A 100 6.19 -37.36 7.94
CA PHE A 100 6.78 -36.08 8.37
C PHE A 100 8.25 -36.22 8.78
N SER A 101 8.73 -37.46 8.96
CA SER A 101 10.12 -37.73 9.37
C SER A 101 11.12 -37.68 8.20
N VAL A 102 10.66 -37.82 6.96
CA VAL A 102 11.53 -37.93 5.77
C VAL A 102 11.98 -36.55 5.28
N THR A 103 11.11 -35.56 5.30
CA THR A 103 11.41 -34.18 4.86
C THR A 103 12.36 -33.45 5.81
N ASN A 104 12.25 -33.70 7.12
CA ASN A 104 13.15 -33.11 8.13
C ASN A 104 14.60 -33.64 8.01
N ARG A 105 14.80 -34.91 7.63
CA ARG A 105 16.15 -35.47 7.41
C ARG A 105 16.86 -34.87 6.21
N ALA A 106 16.13 -34.48 5.16
CA ALA A 106 16.71 -33.81 4.00
C ALA A 106 17.18 -32.39 4.35
N TYR A 107 16.37 -31.65 5.10
CA TYR A 107 16.71 -30.30 5.57
C TYR A 107 17.96 -30.29 6.47
N ASP A 108 18.05 -31.23 7.42
CA ASP A 108 19.21 -31.36 8.32
C ASP A 108 20.52 -31.66 7.58
N ARG A 109 20.47 -32.43 6.48
CA ARG A 109 21.66 -32.68 5.64
C ARG A 109 22.14 -31.41 4.94
N VAL A 110 21.22 -30.59 4.42
CA VAL A 110 21.55 -29.31 3.76
C VAL A 110 22.15 -28.32 4.76
N VAL A 111 21.59 -28.22 5.96
CA VAL A 111 22.10 -27.32 7.01
C VAL A 111 23.50 -27.75 7.50
N ARG A 112 23.76 -29.06 7.65
CA ARG A 112 25.11 -29.56 8.00
C ARG A 112 26.12 -29.29 6.88
N ALA A 113 25.76 -29.58 5.63
CA ALA A 113 26.61 -29.31 4.47
C ALA A 113 26.98 -27.80 4.37
N ALA A 114 26.02 -26.90 4.62
CA ALA A 114 26.26 -25.46 4.62
C ALA A 114 27.20 -25.01 5.77
N LYS A 115 27.08 -25.61 6.96
CA LYS A 115 27.98 -25.33 8.10
C LYS A 115 29.40 -25.84 7.85
N GLU A 116 29.54 -27.00 7.21
CA GLU A 116 30.85 -27.57 6.84
C GLU A 116 31.53 -26.78 5.72
N ALA A 117 30.77 -26.30 4.73
CA ALA A 117 31.28 -25.42 3.68
C ALA A 117 31.85 -24.11 4.25
N LYS A 118 31.19 -23.53 5.26
CA LYS A 118 31.67 -22.31 5.96
C LYS A 118 32.94 -22.54 6.79
N LYS A 119 33.23 -23.76 7.23
CA LYS A 119 34.48 -24.07 7.97
C LYS A 119 35.71 -24.16 7.05
N LYS A 120 35.54 -24.44 5.75
CA LYS A 120 36.65 -24.61 4.79
C LYS A 120 37.13 -23.32 4.15
N THR A 121 36.41 -22.20 4.30
CA THR A 121 36.84 -20.88 3.83
C THR A 121 37.38 -20.02 4.97
N LYS A 122 38.39 -20.51 5.70
CA LYS A 122 39.24 -19.59 6.47
C LYS A 122 40.14 -18.84 5.47
N PRO A 123 39.98 -17.53 5.27
CA PRO A 123 40.79 -16.78 4.32
C PRO A 123 42.27 -16.91 4.74
N LYS A 124 43.11 -17.36 3.80
CA LYS A 124 44.56 -17.35 3.98
C LYS A 124 44.99 -15.94 4.39
N LYS A 125 45.63 -15.82 5.57
CA LYS A 125 46.36 -14.63 5.99
C LYS A 125 47.45 -14.31 4.95
N SER A 126 47.19 -13.41 4.01
CA SER A 126 48.17 -12.53 3.35
C SER A 126 47.41 -11.75 2.27
N ARG A 127 47.52 -10.44 2.16
CA ARG A 127 48.73 -9.64 2.12
C ARG A 127 48.57 -8.40 3.00
N ARG A 128 49.62 -8.04 3.74
CA ARG A 128 49.78 -6.70 4.31
C ARG A 128 49.63 -5.72 3.15
N HIS A 129 48.48 -5.04 3.04
CA HIS A 129 48.33 -3.90 2.16
C HIS A 129 49.42 -2.90 2.55
N ARG A 130 50.40 -2.70 1.66
CA ARG A 130 51.38 -1.63 1.78
C ARG A 130 50.57 -0.35 1.93
N LYS A 131 50.57 0.24 3.13
CA LYS A 131 49.99 1.55 3.39
C LYS A 131 50.57 2.50 2.33
N CYS A 132 49.77 2.95 1.37
CA CYS A 132 50.20 4.05 0.53
C CYS A 132 50.59 5.20 1.47
N LYS A 133 51.78 5.76 1.31
CA LYS A 133 52.22 7.01 1.98
C LYS A 133 51.49 8.25 1.43
N CYS A 134 50.33 8.06 0.83
CA CYS A 134 49.40 9.10 0.47
C CYS A 134 49.05 9.85 1.77
N LYS A 135 49.34 11.15 1.86
CA LYS A 135 48.89 12.00 2.98
C LYS A 135 47.38 11.80 3.10
N ARG A 136 46.88 11.34 4.26
CA ARG A 136 45.45 11.20 4.52
C ARG A 136 44.78 12.51 4.11
N GLY A 137 43.91 12.46 3.10
CA GLY A 137 43.10 13.62 2.71
C GLY A 137 42.43 14.20 3.95
N LYS A 138 42.26 15.52 3.99
CA LYS A 138 41.55 16.19 5.08
C LYS A 138 40.22 15.45 5.29
N LYS A 139 39.95 15.05 6.53
CA LYS A 139 38.68 14.43 6.90
C LYS A 139 37.60 15.40 6.44
N GLY A 140 36.70 14.96 5.56
CA GLY A 140 35.61 15.80 5.09
C GLY A 140 34.84 16.36 6.30
N PRO A 141 34.14 17.51 6.14
CA PRO A 141 33.29 18.01 7.20
C PRO A 141 32.39 16.88 7.68
N LYS A 142 32.36 16.65 9.00
CA LYS A 142 31.36 15.75 9.57
C LYS A 142 30.01 16.36 9.16
N GLY A 143 29.26 15.67 8.31
CA GLY A 143 27.90 16.11 7.99
C GLY A 143 27.14 16.33 9.29
N ASP A 144 26.23 17.30 9.28
CA ASP A 144 25.34 17.55 10.40
C ASP A 144 24.71 16.23 10.84
N SER A 145 24.51 16.07 12.15
CA SER A 145 23.92 14.86 12.72
C SER A 145 22.60 14.58 12.00
N ALA A 146 22.57 13.57 11.15
CA ALA A 146 21.37 13.21 10.43
C ALA A 146 20.25 12.95 11.44
N ASP A 147 19.06 13.46 11.14
CA ASP A 147 17.89 13.17 11.96
C ASP A 147 17.74 11.65 12.12
N PRO A 148 17.33 11.18 13.31
CA PRO A 148 17.15 9.76 13.53
C PRO A 148 16.14 9.19 12.53
N LEU A 149 16.47 8.03 11.95
CA LEU A 149 15.60 7.33 11.00
C LEU A 149 14.25 7.03 11.68
N GLN A 150 13.18 7.58 11.12
CA GLN A 150 11.82 7.32 11.60
C GLN A 150 11.24 6.11 10.86
N ALA A 151 11.10 5.00 11.58
CA ALA A 151 10.61 3.75 11.04
C ALA A 151 9.72 3.03 12.04
N ALA A 152 8.78 2.25 11.52
CA ALA A 152 7.98 1.32 12.30
C ALA A 152 7.84 -0.02 11.57
N HIS A 153 7.70 -1.07 12.34
CA HIS A 153 7.56 -2.46 11.91
C HIS A 153 6.70 -3.19 12.91
N TYR A 154 5.63 -3.79 12.44
CA TYR A 154 4.69 -4.54 13.23
C TYR A 154 4.68 -5.96 12.69
N SER A 155 4.90 -6.95 13.53
CA SER A 155 4.87 -8.36 13.16
C SER A 155 3.80 -9.10 13.94
N SER A 156 3.32 -10.19 13.37
CA SER A 156 2.57 -11.18 14.11
C SER A 156 3.46 -11.72 15.24
N ASN A 157 2.97 -11.68 16.47
CA ASN A 157 3.73 -12.09 17.66
C ASN A 157 2.97 -13.14 18.46
N PHE A 158 2.36 -14.11 17.77
CA PHE A 158 1.68 -15.21 18.42
C PHE A 158 2.68 -16.37 18.61
N GLU A 159 3.50 -16.28 19.65
CA GLU A 159 4.30 -17.41 20.13
C GLU A 159 3.41 -18.32 20.98
N ASN A 160 2.80 -19.32 20.35
CA ASN A 160 2.10 -20.37 21.10
C ASN A 160 3.12 -21.39 21.62
N PHE A 161 3.90 -20.98 22.64
CA PHE A 161 5.03 -21.75 23.18
C PHE A 161 4.63 -23.12 23.73
N GLU A 162 3.38 -23.29 24.17
CA GLU A 162 2.93 -24.50 24.84
C GLU A 162 2.50 -25.61 23.88
N THR A 163 2.05 -25.26 22.67
CA THR A 163 1.42 -26.25 21.78
C THR A 163 2.21 -26.57 20.52
N ASN A 164 3.25 -25.80 20.18
CA ASN A 164 3.95 -25.91 18.88
C ASN A 164 2.99 -25.91 17.67
N LYS A 165 1.73 -25.49 17.87
CA LYS A 165 0.69 -25.46 16.83
C LYS A 165 0.77 -24.12 16.13
N PHE A 166 0.72 -24.18 14.80
CA PHE A 166 0.55 -23.01 13.95
C PHE A 166 -0.64 -22.18 14.44
N SER A 167 -0.36 -20.94 14.81
CA SER A 167 -1.40 -19.97 15.12
C SER A 167 -1.97 -19.47 13.79
N THR A 168 -3.23 -19.83 13.53
CA THR A 168 -3.93 -19.38 12.33
C THR A 168 -4.99 -18.36 12.69
N TYR A 169 -5.14 -17.32 11.87
CA TYR A 169 -6.19 -16.31 11.99
C TYR A 169 -7.09 -16.35 10.76
N LYS A 170 -8.42 -16.41 10.96
CA LYS A 170 -9.42 -16.43 9.90
C LYS A 170 -10.33 -15.20 10.02
N PRO A 171 -9.91 -14.02 9.54
CA PRO A 171 -10.75 -12.85 9.54
C PRO A 171 -11.94 -13.01 8.59
N ASP A 172 -13.06 -12.38 8.95
CA ASP A 172 -14.13 -12.11 7.99
C ASP A 172 -13.64 -11.13 6.92
N ALA A 173 -14.38 -11.00 5.81
CA ALA A 173 -14.05 -10.03 4.77
C ALA A 173 -13.91 -8.62 5.38
N GLU A 174 -12.96 -7.85 4.87
CA GLU A 174 -12.75 -6.44 5.26
C GLU A 174 -12.36 -6.24 6.74
N THR A 175 -12.01 -7.30 7.47
CA THR A 175 -11.51 -7.16 8.84
C THR A 175 -10.05 -6.72 8.85
N ASN A 176 -9.75 -5.67 9.62
CA ASN A 176 -8.40 -5.18 9.84
C ASN A 176 -7.52 -6.20 10.58
N TYR A 177 -6.21 -6.17 10.31
CA TYR A 177 -5.24 -7.00 11.02
C TYR A 177 -5.02 -6.48 12.45
N LYS A 178 -5.78 -7.02 13.41
CA LYS A 178 -5.71 -6.67 14.84
C LYS A 178 -4.63 -7.45 15.63
N PHE A 179 -3.96 -8.40 14.98
CA PHE A 179 -2.98 -9.30 15.59
C PHE A 179 -1.52 -8.84 15.44
N LEU A 180 -1.31 -7.64 14.88
CA LEU A 180 0.02 -7.08 14.68
C LEU A 180 0.51 -6.41 15.97
N HIS A 181 1.80 -6.58 16.27
CA HIS A 181 2.45 -6.00 17.45
C HIS A 181 3.74 -5.27 17.04
N PRO A 182 4.09 -4.14 17.67
CA PRO A 182 5.32 -3.43 17.36
C PRO A 182 6.55 -4.31 17.62
N ALA A 183 7.52 -4.30 16.71
CA ALA A 183 8.77 -5.01 16.89
C ALA A 183 9.56 -4.48 18.09
N LYS A 184 10.28 -5.38 18.78
CA LYS A 184 11.02 -5.07 20.02
C LYS A 184 12.07 -3.95 19.88
N TRP A 185 12.57 -3.70 18.68
CA TRP A 185 13.59 -2.69 18.42
C TRP A 185 13.02 -1.29 18.18
N ILE A 186 11.70 -1.15 18.02
CA ILE A 186 11.06 0.15 17.78
C ILE A 186 10.94 0.90 19.09
N LYS A 187 11.47 2.12 19.11
CA LYS A 187 11.20 3.07 20.19
C LYS A 187 9.95 3.86 19.82
N ASN A 188 8.99 3.93 20.75
CA ASN A 188 7.69 4.60 20.52
C ASN A 188 7.85 6.05 20.04
N GLU A 189 8.89 6.75 20.49
CA GLU A 189 9.23 8.13 20.12
C GLU A 189 9.65 8.28 18.65
N THR A 190 10.24 7.23 18.06
CA THR A 190 10.75 7.26 16.68
C THR A 190 9.76 6.69 15.66
N SER A 191 8.65 6.13 16.12
CA SER A 191 7.63 5.58 15.23
C SER A 191 6.87 6.71 14.53
N PRO A 192 6.85 6.75 13.18
CA PRO A 192 6.08 7.73 12.44
C PRO A 192 4.57 7.38 12.37
N LEU A 193 4.15 6.30 13.04
CA LEU A 193 2.77 5.84 13.15
C LEU A 193 2.31 5.80 14.61
N ALA A 194 1.03 6.06 14.84
CA ALA A 194 0.30 5.68 16.05
C ALA A 194 -0.57 4.45 15.72
N TYR A 195 -0.43 3.37 16.49
CA TYR A 195 -1.15 2.12 16.24
C TYR A 195 -2.23 1.90 17.30
N ASP A 196 -3.45 1.60 16.88
CA ASP A 196 -4.54 1.16 17.74
C ASP A 196 -4.77 -0.36 17.59
N PRO A 197 -4.37 -1.17 18.59
CA PRO A 197 -4.53 -2.62 18.55
C PRO A 197 -5.99 -3.10 18.51
N GLN A 198 -6.95 -2.31 19.01
CA GLN A 198 -8.36 -2.75 19.05
C GLN A 198 -9.03 -2.65 17.68
N SER A 199 -8.71 -1.61 16.92
CA SER A 199 -9.21 -1.40 15.57
C SER A 199 -8.30 -1.97 14.48
N GLY A 200 -7.02 -2.20 14.76
CA GLY A 200 -6.01 -2.62 13.78
C GLY A 200 -5.64 -1.50 12.80
N LYS A 201 -5.85 -0.24 13.19
CA LYS A 201 -5.60 0.97 12.38
C LYS A 201 -4.26 1.61 12.74
N PHE A 202 -3.61 2.21 11.75
CA PHE A 202 -2.40 3.01 11.94
C PHE A 202 -2.65 4.44 11.49
N GLU A 203 -2.49 5.40 12.40
CA GLU A 203 -2.58 6.82 12.09
C GLU A 203 -1.17 7.40 11.82
N VAL A 204 -1.05 8.16 10.73
CA VAL A 204 0.20 8.80 10.32
C VAL A 204 0.48 10.05 11.17
N LYS A 205 1.63 10.10 11.84
CA LYS A 205 1.99 11.24 12.73
C LYS A 205 2.61 12.43 12.01
N TYR A 206 3.25 12.20 10.85
CA TYR A 206 4.01 13.21 10.12
C TYR A 206 3.67 13.17 8.64
N SER A 207 3.50 14.32 8.01
CA SER A 207 3.35 14.41 6.56
C SER A 207 4.68 14.11 5.87
N GLY A 208 4.68 13.39 4.75
CA GLY A 208 5.92 13.06 4.06
C GLY A 208 5.83 11.98 3.00
N ILE A 209 7.00 11.53 2.55
CA ILE A 209 7.18 10.40 1.64
C ILE A 209 7.59 9.17 2.44
N TYR A 210 6.83 8.10 2.30
CA TYR A 210 6.98 6.86 3.05
C TYR A 210 7.30 5.70 2.12
N LEU A 211 8.29 4.89 2.49
CA LEU A 211 8.40 3.52 2.00
C LEU A 211 7.47 2.65 2.85
N VAL A 212 6.45 2.06 2.24
CA VAL A 212 5.46 1.20 2.89
C VAL A 212 5.62 -0.22 2.37
N TYR A 213 5.65 -1.21 3.27
CA TYR A 213 5.72 -2.61 2.90
C TYR A 213 4.82 -3.47 3.79
N SER A 214 4.24 -4.52 3.20
CA SER A 214 3.39 -5.50 3.89
C SER A 214 3.68 -6.88 3.35
N THR A 215 3.69 -7.86 4.22
CA THR A 215 3.82 -9.27 3.88
C THR A 215 2.81 -10.07 4.69
N THR A 216 1.98 -10.84 4.00
CA THR A 216 1.02 -11.77 4.61
C THR A 216 1.39 -13.19 4.21
N ASN A 217 1.54 -14.07 5.20
CA ASN A 217 1.69 -15.49 4.97
C ASN A 217 0.31 -16.16 5.09
N PHE A 218 -0.21 -16.63 3.96
CA PHE A 218 -1.46 -17.36 3.90
C PHE A 218 -1.21 -18.85 4.12
N TYR A 219 -2.12 -19.50 4.82
CA TYR A 219 -2.20 -20.95 4.99
C TYR A 219 -3.61 -21.41 4.60
N ASP A 220 -3.93 -21.34 3.31
CA ASP A 220 -5.28 -21.52 2.81
C ASP A 220 -5.30 -22.46 1.59
N ALA A 221 -6.48 -23.02 1.28
CA ALA A 221 -6.72 -23.88 0.13
C ALA A 221 -7.34 -23.13 -1.06
N LYS A 222 -7.75 -21.88 -0.87
CA LYS A 222 -8.32 -21.07 -1.95
C LYS A 222 -7.29 -20.78 -3.03
N THR A 223 -7.76 -20.84 -4.27
CA THR A 223 -6.97 -20.58 -5.48
C THR A 223 -6.49 -19.12 -5.60
N LYS A 224 -7.13 -18.20 -4.89
CA LYS A 224 -6.78 -16.78 -4.88
C LYS A 224 -6.55 -16.31 -3.46
N LEU A 225 -5.44 -15.62 -3.26
CA LEU A 225 -5.02 -15.04 -2.00
C LEU A 225 -4.78 -13.55 -2.24
N CYS A 226 -5.32 -12.70 -1.38
CA CYS A 226 -5.20 -11.26 -1.60
C CYS A 226 -5.30 -10.47 -0.30
N HIS A 227 -4.33 -9.57 -0.10
CA HIS A 227 -4.41 -8.53 0.92
C HIS A 227 -4.15 -7.16 0.31
N THR A 228 -4.72 -6.13 0.94
CA THR A 228 -4.60 -4.75 0.50
C THR A 228 -4.20 -3.85 1.66
N ILE A 229 -3.47 -2.79 1.34
CA ILE A 229 -3.20 -1.64 2.20
C ILE A 229 -4.12 -0.52 1.73
N LYS A 230 -5.07 -0.13 2.59
CA LYS A 230 -5.96 1.00 2.38
C LYS A 230 -5.41 2.23 3.10
N ILE A 231 -5.54 3.39 2.48
CA ILE A 231 -5.28 4.70 3.08
C ILE A 231 -6.56 5.51 2.97
N ASN A 232 -7.11 5.94 4.11
CA ASN A 232 -8.40 6.61 4.19
C ASN A 232 -9.48 5.86 3.39
N TYR A 233 -9.60 4.55 3.64
CA TYR A 233 -10.54 3.63 2.99
C TYR A 233 -10.29 3.35 1.49
N VAL A 234 -9.30 3.99 0.86
CA VAL A 234 -8.93 3.76 -0.55
C VAL A 234 -7.78 2.77 -0.65
N SER A 235 -7.94 1.69 -1.41
CA SER A 235 -6.87 0.72 -1.69
C SER A 235 -5.71 1.40 -2.44
N ARG A 236 -4.50 1.28 -1.93
CA ARG A 236 -3.30 1.92 -2.51
C ARG A 236 -2.25 0.91 -2.95
N LEU A 237 -2.06 -0.15 -2.17
CA LEU A 237 -1.16 -1.25 -2.50
C LEU A 237 -1.90 -2.56 -2.31
N THR A 238 -1.86 -3.44 -3.30
CA THR A 238 -2.55 -4.73 -3.24
C THR A 238 -1.60 -5.82 -3.68
N CYS A 239 -1.53 -6.89 -2.88
CA CYS A 239 -0.84 -8.11 -3.25
C CYS A 239 -1.89 -9.17 -3.57
N MET A 240 -1.76 -9.79 -4.74
CA MET A 240 -2.59 -10.91 -5.17
C MET A 240 -1.69 -12.06 -5.61
N ASP A 241 -1.97 -13.26 -5.11
CA ASP A 241 -1.25 -14.48 -5.46
C ASP A 241 -2.24 -15.61 -5.77
N GLY A 242 -1.81 -16.53 -6.63
CA GLY A 242 -2.53 -17.72 -7.04
C GLY A 242 -2.00 -18.97 -6.33
N VAL A 243 -2.91 -19.87 -5.97
CA VAL A 243 -2.56 -21.23 -5.55
C VAL A 243 -3.06 -22.18 -6.61
N ASP A 244 -2.15 -22.97 -7.17
CA ASP A 244 -2.51 -24.09 -8.04
C ASP A 244 -3.34 -25.08 -7.21
N ALA A 245 -4.59 -25.29 -7.61
CA ALA A 245 -5.44 -26.30 -7.01
C ALA A 245 -5.41 -27.55 -7.89
N VAL A 246 -5.22 -28.71 -7.25
CA VAL A 246 -5.42 -30.00 -7.90
C VAL A 246 -6.85 -30.43 -7.60
N GLU A 247 -7.58 -30.89 -8.62
CA GLU A 247 -8.88 -31.51 -8.43
C GLU A 247 -8.69 -32.77 -7.57
N HIS A 248 -9.20 -32.73 -6.34
CA HIS A 248 -9.17 -33.83 -5.39
C HIS A 248 -10.43 -33.75 -4.53
N ASP A 249 -10.96 -34.90 -4.12
CA ASP A 249 -12.16 -34.99 -3.28
C ASP A 249 -12.00 -34.28 -1.92
N ASP A 250 -10.77 -34.14 -1.43
CA ASP A 250 -10.47 -33.44 -0.19
C ASP A 250 -9.81 -32.09 -0.46
N TYR A 251 -10.57 -31.01 -0.26
CA TYR A 251 -10.09 -29.64 -0.40
C TYR A 251 -8.89 -29.31 0.50
N ARG A 252 -8.69 -30.06 1.60
CA ARG A 252 -7.57 -29.86 2.53
C ARG A 252 -6.23 -30.22 1.89
N MET A 253 -6.24 -31.08 0.87
CA MET A 253 -5.05 -31.44 0.11
C MET A 253 -4.46 -30.25 -0.66
N ASN A 254 -5.27 -29.20 -0.89
CA ASN A 254 -4.87 -27.95 -1.55
C ASN A 254 -4.39 -26.86 -0.58
N VAL A 255 -4.39 -27.09 0.74
CA VAL A 255 -3.87 -26.11 1.70
C VAL A 255 -2.37 -25.95 1.50
N ARG A 256 -1.91 -24.71 1.28
CA ARG A 256 -0.49 -24.40 1.08
C ARG A 256 -0.11 -23.12 1.83
N HIS A 257 1.16 -23.06 2.22
CA HIS A 257 1.77 -21.80 2.66
C HIS A 257 2.16 -20.96 1.44
N LYS A 258 1.71 -19.70 1.43
CA LYS A 258 2.04 -18.73 0.38
C LYS A 258 2.28 -17.37 0.99
N THR A 259 3.41 -16.77 0.63
CA THR A 259 3.78 -15.44 1.08
C THR A 259 3.42 -14.44 0.00
N CYS A 260 2.51 -13.52 0.31
CA CYS A 260 2.17 -12.40 -0.56
C CYS A 260 2.82 -11.14 0.04
N SER A 261 3.72 -10.50 -0.70
CA SER A 261 4.43 -9.29 -0.26
C SER A 261 4.19 -8.15 -1.25
N VAL A 262 3.95 -6.95 -0.73
CA VAL A 262 3.85 -5.71 -1.51
C VAL A 262 4.71 -4.63 -0.87
N THR A 263 5.30 -3.78 -1.70
CA THR A 263 6.10 -2.63 -1.26
C THR A 263 5.86 -1.48 -2.23
N GLY A 264 5.78 -0.26 -1.71
CA GLY A 264 5.58 0.94 -2.52
C GLY A 264 6.03 2.20 -1.79
N VAL A 265 6.26 3.26 -2.55
CA VAL A 265 6.56 4.59 -2.01
C VAL A 265 5.30 5.45 -2.13
N LEU A 266 4.81 5.98 -1.02
CA LEU A 266 3.55 6.71 -0.93
C LEU A 266 3.78 8.07 -0.27
N ARG A 267 3.04 9.08 -0.74
CA ARG A 267 2.91 10.36 -0.02
C ARG A 267 1.77 10.22 0.98
N LEU A 268 2.08 10.40 2.26
CA LEU A 268 1.10 10.35 3.35
C LEU A 268 1.04 11.70 4.04
N LEU A 269 -0.15 12.07 4.49
CA LEU A 269 -0.40 13.27 5.27
C LEU A 269 -0.58 12.91 6.75
N LYS A 270 -0.23 13.83 7.65
CA LYS A 270 -0.55 13.69 9.07
C LYS A 270 -2.07 13.49 9.24
N GLY A 271 -2.45 12.48 10.03
CA GLY A 271 -3.83 12.09 10.26
C GLY A 271 -4.38 11.07 9.24
N ASP A 272 -3.63 10.72 8.20
CA ASP A 272 -4.02 9.61 7.31
C ASP A 272 -4.13 8.30 8.11
N ILE A 273 -5.16 7.51 7.79
CA ILE A 273 -5.43 6.21 8.40
C ILE A 273 -5.05 5.09 7.45
N ILE A 274 -4.12 4.24 7.87
CA ILE A 274 -3.68 3.05 7.15
C ILE A 274 -4.36 1.81 7.75
N GLU A 275 -4.88 0.95 6.87
CA GLU A 275 -5.53 -0.30 7.23
C GLU A 275 -5.02 -1.44 6.36
N ILE A 276 -4.83 -2.63 6.95
CA ILE A 276 -4.42 -3.84 6.22
C ILE A 276 -5.55 -4.85 6.34
N GLN A 277 -6.04 -5.31 5.21
CA GLN A 277 -7.22 -6.17 5.13
C GLN A 277 -7.06 -7.26 4.10
N ASN A 278 -7.72 -8.40 4.34
CA ASN A 278 -7.95 -9.39 3.29
C ASN A 278 -9.06 -8.92 2.36
N MET A 279 -8.85 -9.06 1.06
CA MET A 279 -9.87 -8.74 0.05
C MET A 279 -10.90 -9.86 -0.12
N LEU A 280 -10.56 -11.09 0.28
CA LEU A 280 -11.45 -12.24 0.21
C LEU A 280 -11.86 -12.69 1.62
N PRO A 281 -13.14 -13.00 1.86
CA PRO A 281 -13.63 -13.44 3.17
C PRO A 281 -12.96 -14.75 3.58
N LYS A 282 -12.80 -14.99 4.89
CA LYS A 282 -12.44 -16.30 5.45
C LYS A 282 -11.15 -16.87 4.86
N LEU A 283 -10.17 -16.02 4.55
CA LEU A 283 -8.80 -16.45 4.25
C LEU A 283 -8.08 -16.77 5.54
N THR A 284 -7.31 -17.84 5.55
CA THR A 284 -6.55 -18.30 6.70
C THR A 284 -5.13 -17.76 6.61
N ILE A 285 -4.74 -16.96 7.61
CA ILE A 285 -3.43 -16.33 7.72
C ILE A 285 -2.61 -17.10 8.77
N ASP A 286 -1.36 -17.39 8.44
CA ASP A 286 -0.35 -17.84 9.40
C ASP A 286 0.17 -16.63 10.18
N ILE A 287 -0.20 -16.57 11.47
CA ILE A 287 0.20 -15.52 12.41
C ILE A 287 1.33 -15.99 13.34
N SER A 288 2.06 -17.03 12.94
CA SER A 288 3.31 -17.39 13.58
C SER A 288 4.27 -16.21 13.55
N LYS A 289 5.19 -16.18 14.52
CA LYS A 289 6.13 -15.08 14.69
C LYS A 289 6.89 -14.74 13.40
N ASP A 290 6.91 -13.44 13.08
CA ASP A 290 7.67 -12.85 11.97
C ASP A 290 7.30 -13.36 10.55
N ARG A 291 6.17 -14.07 10.39
CA ARG A 291 5.68 -14.52 9.08
C ARG A 291 4.75 -13.53 8.39
N THR A 292 3.95 -12.81 9.17
CA THR A 292 3.05 -11.76 8.68
C THR A 292 3.46 -10.45 9.34
N PHE A 293 3.77 -9.43 8.54
CA PHE A 293 4.28 -8.17 9.05
C PHE A 293 3.94 -6.99 8.14
N PHE A 294 3.99 -5.80 8.73
CA PHE A 294 3.79 -4.51 8.08
C PHE A 294 4.81 -3.52 8.59
N GLY A 295 5.32 -2.66 7.73
CA GLY A 295 6.20 -1.59 8.19
C GLY A 295 6.25 -0.40 7.26
N VAL A 296 6.77 0.68 7.81
CA VAL A 296 6.96 1.95 7.12
C VAL A 296 8.30 2.57 7.48
N VAL A 297 8.86 3.32 6.54
CA VAL A 297 10.04 4.17 6.75
C VAL A 297 9.72 5.55 6.19
N LEU A 298 9.81 6.59 7.03
CA LEU A 298 9.70 7.97 6.58
C LEU A 298 11.00 8.36 5.87
N LEU A 299 10.93 8.54 4.56
CA LEU A 299 12.08 8.87 3.72
C LEU A 299 12.33 10.38 3.65
N ASN A 300 11.26 11.17 3.63
CA ASN A 300 11.34 12.62 3.57
C ASN A 300 10.16 13.24 4.33
N LYS A 301 10.46 14.02 5.37
CA LYS A 301 9.46 14.71 6.19
C LYS A 301 9.08 16.03 5.53
N HIS A 302 7.79 16.26 5.36
CA HIS A 302 7.25 17.55 4.95
C HIS A 302 6.99 18.39 6.20
N ASN A 303 7.51 19.61 6.24
CA ASN A 303 7.18 20.57 7.28
C ASN A 303 5.92 21.29 6.83
N ASP A 304 4.81 21.00 7.50
CA ASP A 304 3.55 21.74 7.36
C ASP A 304 3.60 23.04 8.18
#